data_AF-A0A962KFX0-F1
#
_entry.id   AF-A0A962KFX0-F1
#
_cell.length_a   1.000
_cell.length_b   1.000
_cell.length_c   1.000
_cell.angle_alpha   90.00
_cell.angle_beta   90.00
_cell.angle_gamma   90.00
#
_symmetry.space_group_name_H-M   'P 1'
#
loop_
_entity.id
_entity.type
_entity.pdbx_description
1 polymer ?
#
loop_
_entity_poly.entity_id
_entity_poly.type
_entity_poly.pdbx_seq_one_letter_code
_entity_poly.pdbx_strand_id
1 'polypeptide(L)' 'MDALWLIPALPLASAAALLLSAGRMPRLWASSLGVTSVGLAALCVALLARDFLAQPEVRQVTLWTWM' A
#
# COMPACT_ATOMS: atom_id res chain seq x y z
N MET A 1 11.91 4.80 -9.61
CA MET A 1 11.93 4.03 -8.34
C MET A 1 10.87 2.95 -8.46
N ASP A 2 11.27 1.68 -8.44
CA ASP A 2 10.36 0.52 -8.54
C ASP A 2 9.68 0.24 -7.20
N ALA A 3 8.83 1.18 -6.78
CA ALA A 3 8.12 1.12 -5.52
C ALA A 3 6.70 0.50 -5.66
N LEU A 4 6.45 -0.26 -6.73
CA LEU A 4 5.15 -0.91 -6.99
C LEU A 4 4.72 -1.81 -5.82
N TRP A 5 5.67 -2.40 -5.10
CA TRP A 5 5.42 -3.25 -3.94
C TRP A 5 4.83 -2.48 -2.74
N LEU A 6 5.05 -1.15 -2.62
CA LEU A 6 4.47 -0.35 -1.53
C LEU A 6 2.94 -0.27 -1.62
N ILE A 7 2.39 -0.31 -2.83
CA ILE A 7 0.95 -0.19 -3.07
C ILE A 7 0.17 -1.29 -2.32
N PRO A 8 0.51 -2.60 -2.44
CA PRO A 8 -0.10 -3.63 -1.63
C PRO A 8 0.50 -3.75 -0.21
N ALA A 9 1.77 -3.39 0.00
CA ALA A 9 2.43 -3.57 1.30
C ALA A 9 1.88 -2.61 2.38
N LEU A 10 1.53 -1.38 2.02
CA LEU A 10 1.00 -0.39 2.97
C LEU A 10 -0.34 -0.83 3.59
N PRO A 11 -1.39 -1.22 2.80
CA PRO A 11 -2.60 -1.80 3.36
C PRO A 11 -2.35 -3.09 4.14
N LEU A 12 -1.46 -3.95 3.67
CA LEU A 12 -1.16 -5.23 4.34
C LEU A 12 -0.49 -5.02 5.70
N ALA A 13 0.45 -4.07 5.82
CA ALA A 13 1.07 -3.70 7.08
C ALA A 13 0.04 -3.14 8.08
N SER A 14 -0.88 -2.30 7.60
CA SER A 14 -2.00 -1.79 8.40
C SER A 14 -2.92 -2.89 8.90
N ALA A 15 -3.33 -3.80 8.00
CA ALA A 15 -4.15 -4.95 8.35
C ALA A 15 -3.45 -5.87 9.37
N ALA A 16 -2.16 -6.17 9.18
CA ALA A 16 -1.37 -6.96 10.12
C ALA A 16 -1.33 -6.31 11.51
N ALA A 17 -1.06 -5.00 11.58
CA ALA A 17 -1.05 -4.28 12.85
C ALA A 17 -2.42 -4.28 13.55
N LEU A 18 -3.52 -4.08 12.81
CA LEU A 18 -4.88 -4.16 13.34
C LEU A 18 -5.20 -5.57 13.88
N LEU A 19 -4.85 -6.62 13.13
CA LEU A 19 -5.05 -8.02 13.56
C LEU A 19 -4.23 -8.35 14.81
N LEU A 20 -2.94 -7.99 14.82
CA LEU A 20 -2.04 -8.22 15.95
C LEU A 20 -2.44 -7.43 17.20
N SER A 21 -3.14 -6.31 17.04
CA SER A 21 -3.68 -5.56 18.18
C SER A 21 -4.80 -6.29 18.92
N ALA A 22 -5.40 -7.33 18.31
CA ALA A 22 -6.46 -8.14 18.91
C ALA A 22 -7.61 -7.30 19.53
N GLY A 23 -8.00 -6.20 18.87
CA GLY A 23 -9.06 -5.30 19.35
C GLY A 23 -8.66 -4.39 20.51
N ARG A 24 -7.40 -4.40 20.95
CA ARG A 24 -6.89 -3.52 22.02
C ARG A 24 -6.52 -2.12 21.54
N MET A 25 -6.49 -1.89 20.22
CA MET A 25 -6.19 -0.58 19.65
C MET A 25 -7.39 0.37 19.81
N PRO A 26 -7.20 1.59 20.34
CA PRO A 26 -8.30 2.55 20.44
C PRO A 26 -8.86 2.90 19.05
N ARG A 27 -10.16 3.14 18.98
CA ARG A 27 -10.88 3.34 17.72
C ARG A 27 -10.27 4.42 16.84
N LEU A 28 -9.83 5.54 17.42
CA LEU A 28 -9.20 6.63 16.68
C LEU A 28 -7.94 6.15 15.95
N TRP A 29 -7.05 5.45 16.65
CA TRP A 29 -5.81 4.93 16.08
C TRP A 29 -6.08 3.88 15.00
N ALA A 30 -7.03 2.96 15.24
CA ALA A 30 -7.40 1.95 14.27
C ALA A 30 -7.96 2.57 12.97
N SER A 31 -8.83 3.58 13.10
CA SER A 31 -9.38 4.32 11.96
C SER A 31 -8.31 5.11 11.21
N SER A 32 -7.42 5.81 11.91
CA SER A 32 -6.30 6.53 11.29
C SER A 32 -5.37 5.59 10.53
N LEU A 33 -5.02 4.43 11.11
CA LEU A 33 -4.13 3.46 10.47
C LEU A 33 -4.71 2.93 9.15
N GLY A 34 -6.00 2.60 9.14
CA GLY A 34 -6.70 2.16 7.93
C GLY A 34 -6.68 3.25 6.85
N VAL A 35 -7.17 4.45 7.17
CA VAL A 35 -7.29 5.55 6.20
C VAL A 35 -5.93 6.01 5.68
N THR A 36 -4.93 6.20 6.55
CA THR A 36 -3.60 6.66 6.15
C THR A 36 -2.89 5.62 5.29
N SER A 37 -3.02 4.32 5.59
CA SER A 37 -2.40 3.27 4.77
C SER A 37 -2.92 3.25 3.33
N VAL A 38 -4.24 3.29 3.16
CA VAL A 38 -4.90 3.33 1.84
C VAL A 38 -4.63 4.66 1.13
N GLY A 39 -4.67 5.78 1.86
CA GLY A 39 -4.35 7.10 1.31
C GLY A 39 -2.92 7.20 0.79
N LEU A 40 -1.94 6.69 1.53
CA LEU A 40 -0.55 6.62 1.06
C LEU A 40 -0.39 5.71 -0.15
N ALA A 41 -1.07 4.55 -0.18
CA ALA A 41 -1.08 3.67 -1.35
C ALA A 41 -1.68 4.37 -2.59
N ALA A 42 -2.77 5.13 -2.41
CA ALA A 42 -3.37 5.92 -3.49
C ALA A 42 -2.43 7.03 -3.99
N LEU A 43 -1.67 7.69 -3.10
CA LEU A 43 -0.63 8.63 -3.51
C LEU A 43 0.49 7.96 -4.31
N CYS A 44 0.92 6.75 -3.93
CA CYS A 44 1.87 5.97 -4.72
C CYS A 44 1.32 5.68 -6.13
N VAL A 45 0.05 5.31 -6.24
CA VAL A 45 -0.61 5.09 -7.54
C VAL A 45 -0.69 6.39 -8.35
N ALA A 46 -1.02 7.53 -7.73
CA ALA A 46 -1.08 8.81 -8.43
C ALA A 46 0.29 9.24 -9.01
N LEU A 47 1.37 9.02 -8.25
CA LEU A 47 2.74 9.26 -8.73
C LEU A 47 3.12 8.32 -9.86
N LEU A 48 2.79 7.03 -9.74
CA LEU A 48 3.00 6.06 -10.81
C LEU A 48 2.22 6.42 -12.08
N ALA A 49 0.96 6.85 -11.94
CA ALA A 49 0.11 7.25 -13.04
C ALA A 49 0.66 8.49 -13.75
N ARG A 50 1.17 9.48 -13.01
CA ARG A 50 1.87 10.63 -13.59
C ARG A 50 3.03 10.19 -14.48
N ASP A 51 3.88 9.28 -13.99
CA ASP A 51 5.00 8.80 -14.78
C ASP A 51 4.54 7.98 -16.00
N PHE A 52 3.51 7.14 -15.84
CA PHE A 52 2.94 6.35 -16.92
C PHE A 52 2.34 7.22 -18.02
N LEU A 53 1.68 8.33 -17.68
CA LEU A 53 1.16 9.27 -18.66
C LEU A 53 2.29 9.98 -19.43
N ALA A 54 3.46 10.17 -18.81
CA ALA A 54 4.63 10.70 -19.50
C ALA A 54 5.31 9.66 -20.40
N GLN A 55 5.34 8.40 -19.97
CA GLN A 55 5.95 7.26 -20.66
C GLN A 55 5.08 6.01 -20.47
N PRO A 56 4.15 5.71 -21.40
CA PRO A 56 3.11 4.70 -21.24
C PRO A 56 3.65 3.28 -21.46
N GLU A 57 4.58 2.87 -20.61
CA GLU A 57 5.14 1.52 -20.58
C GLU A 57 4.56 0.72 -19.41
N VAL A 58 4.26 -0.56 -19.66
CA VAL A 58 3.81 -1.48 -18.62
C VAL A 58 4.95 -1.72 -17.64
N ARG A 59 4.75 -1.32 -16.38
CA ARG A 59 5.68 -1.67 -15.30
C ARG A 59 5.20 -2.94 -14.62
N GLN A 60 6.05 -3.97 -14.67
CA GLN A 60 5.81 -5.24 -14.01
C GLN A 60 6.95 -5.53 -13.03
N VAL A 61 6.59 -5.99 -11.83
CA VAL A 61 7.55 -6.46 -10.83
C VAL A 61 7.14 -7.86 -10.40
N THR A 62 8.04 -8.82 -10.62
CA THR A 62 7.92 -10.18 -10.06
C THR A 62 8.50 -10.16 -8.65
N LEU A 63 7.67 -10.39 -7.63
CA LEU A 63 8.11 -10.37 -6.23
C LEU A 63 8.71 -11.72 -5.81
N TRP A 64 8.03 -12.82 -6.14
CA TRP A 64 8.54 -14.18 -5.94
C TRP A 64 7.78 -15.18 -6.82
N THR A 65 8.34 -16.38 -6.98
CA THR A 65 7.67 -17.52 -7.61
C THR A 65 7.10 -18.41 -6.50
N TRP A 66 5.79 -18.68 -6.52
CA TRP A 66 5.13 -19.42 -5.44
C TRP A 66 5.54 -20.89 -5.38
N MET A 67 5.61 -21.55 -6.54
CA MET A 67 5.98 -22.96 -6.75
C MET A 67 6.60 -23.13 -8.13
#